data_AF-A0A9E7EMC3-F1
#
_entry.id   AF-A0A9E7EMC3-F1
#
_cell.length_a   1.000
_cell.length_b   1.000
_cell.length_c   1.000
_cell.angle_alpha   90.00
_cell.angle_beta   90.00
_cell.angle_gamma   90.00
#
_symmetry.space_group_name_H-M   'P 1'
#
loop_
_entity.id
_entity.type
_entity.pdbx_description
1 polymer ?
#
loop_
_entity_poly.entity_id
_entity_poly.type
_entity_poly.pdbx_seq_one_letter_code
_entity_poly.pdbx_strand_id
1 'polypeptide(L)'
;MKFAQCFLDEFQFQSFVRKNIDEKIKLKEEEEKMKVELQALREAAQWRKLQGISIDGDDELLAMPKEAPKRDEWMTTLPPERKPGMSMQSTSFSRTTKEDRGDTSIWTDSPLDKAQQAKQNYLEAYNKAKALGDVEDVRKRMSRDAELVDKYNASKRSVSLVQKHREESSRPKKKVKQPEKEEWEGMHPWKPWDREKDLTGGRKKVNFDSENMAHGLASRFSSGNIQRNFL
;
A
#
# COMPACT_ATOMS: atom_id res chain seq x y z
N MET A 1 18.11 18.58 -73.37
CA MET A 1 16.75 18.70 -72.81
C MET A 1 16.66 18.39 -71.31
N LYS A 2 17.44 17.45 -70.75
CA LYS A 2 17.37 17.11 -69.31
C LYS A 2 17.75 18.23 -68.32
N PHE A 3 18.72 19.09 -68.67
CA PHE A 3 19.13 20.20 -67.81
C PHE A 3 18.06 21.28 -67.61
N ALA A 4 17.22 21.54 -68.61
CA ALA A 4 16.13 22.53 -68.51
C ALA A 4 15.00 22.04 -67.58
N GLN A 5 14.75 20.72 -67.57
CA GLN A 5 13.73 20.10 -66.71
C GLN A 5 14.11 20.19 -65.22
N CYS A 6 15.36 19.85 -64.87
CA CYS A 6 15.84 19.95 -63.49
C CYS A 6 15.78 21.38 -62.92
N PHE A 7 16.07 22.40 -63.72
CA PHE A 7 16.00 23.79 -63.28
C PHE A 7 14.55 24.25 -63.03
N LEU A 8 13.61 23.79 -63.86
CA LEU A 8 12.20 24.06 -63.67
C LEU A 8 11.67 23.38 -62.41
N ASP A 9 12.05 22.12 -62.15
CA ASP A 9 11.65 21.36 -60.96
C ASP A 9 12.21 21.99 -59.67
N GLU A 10 13.46 22.48 -59.69
CA GLU A 10 14.07 23.18 -58.56
C GLU A 10 13.39 24.54 -58.30
N PHE A 11 13.04 25.28 -59.35
CA PHE A 11 12.29 26.53 -59.22
C PHE A 11 10.88 26.29 -58.67
N GLN A 12 10.20 25.23 -59.13
CA GLN A 12 8.90 24.82 -58.60
C GLN A 12 9.00 24.43 -57.12
N PHE A 13 10.01 23.64 -56.74
CA PHE A 13 10.26 23.25 -55.35
C PHE A 13 10.54 24.47 -54.46
N GLN A 14 11.42 25.39 -54.89
CA GLN A 14 11.67 26.63 -54.15
C GLN A 14 10.42 27.51 -54.03
N SER A 15 9.57 27.57 -55.06
CA SER A 15 8.31 28.30 -55.00
C SER A 15 7.32 27.69 -54.01
N PHE A 16 7.27 26.35 -53.92
CA PHE A 16 6.44 25.63 -52.96
C PHE A 16 6.93 25.84 -51.53
N VAL A 17 8.25 25.78 -51.30
CA VAL A 17 8.84 26.06 -49.98
C VAL A 17 8.54 27.49 -49.54
N ARG A 18 8.69 28.48 -50.42
CA ARG A 18 8.34 29.88 -50.12
C ARG A 18 6.86 30.04 -49.77
N LYS A 19 5.96 29.47 -50.57
CA LYS A 19 4.50 29.49 -50.29
C LYS A 19 4.17 28.89 -48.91
N ASN A 20 4.76 27.74 -48.57
CA ASN A 20 4.56 27.13 -47.24
C ASN A 20 5.10 28.00 -46.09
N ILE A 21 6.20 28.72 -46.32
CA ILE A 21 6.75 29.66 -45.33
C ILE A 21 5.81 30.86 -45.18
N ASP A 22 5.34 31.43 -46.28
CA ASP A 22 4.42 32.56 -46.30
C ASP A 22 3.09 32.20 -45.62
N GLU A 23 2.57 30.99 -45.84
CA GLU A 23 1.38 30.47 -45.15
C GLU A 23 1.60 30.38 -43.63
N LYS A 24 2.77 29.90 -43.18
CA LYS A 24 3.10 29.85 -41.75
C LYS A 24 3.24 31.25 -41.14
N ILE A 25 3.74 32.22 -41.89
CA ILE A 25 3.84 33.61 -41.44
C ILE A 25 2.43 34.20 -41.29
N LYS A 26 1.58 34.03 -42.30
CA LYS A 26 0.18 34.50 -42.25
C LYS A 26 -0.59 33.92 -41.06
N LEU A 27 -0.47 32.62 -40.81
CA LEU A 27 -1.10 31.99 -39.65
C LEU A 27 -0.64 32.60 -38.32
N LYS A 28 0.65 32.88 -38.18
CA LYS A 28 1.18 33.55 -36.98
C LYS A 28 0.67 34.98 -36.84
N GLU A 29 0.63 35.73 -37.93
CA GLU A 29 0.08 37.09 -37.93
C GLU A 29 -1.40 37.09 -37.56
N GLU A 30 -2.17 36.11 -38.03
CA GLU A 30 -3.58 35.93 -37.65
C GLU A 30 -3.71 35.60 -36.17
N GLU A 31 -2.90 34.69 -35.63
CA GLU A 31 -2.88 34.40 -34.19
C GLU A 31 -2.52 35.63 -33.34
N GLU A 32 -1.55 36.42 -33.78
CA GLU A 32 -1.14 37.65 -33.09
C GLU A 32 -2.25 38.71 -33.14
N LYS A 33 -2.91 38.88 -34.29
CA LYS A 33 -4.08 39.76 -34.43
C LYS A 33 -5.19 39.34 -33.48
N MET A 34 -5.52 38.04 -33.43
CA MET A 34 -6.53 37.51 -32.51
C MET A 34 -6.17 37.75 -31.03
N LYS A 35 -4.89 37.62 -30.66
CA LYS A 35 -4.41 37.91 -29.30
C LYS A 35 -4.55 39.40 -28.97
N VAL A 36 -4.17 40.27 -29.90
CA VAL A 36 -4.28 41.73 -29.75
C VAL A 36 -5.74 42.16 -29.64
N GLU A 37 -6.63 41.59 -30.45
CA GLU A 37 -8.07 41.84 -30.38
C GLU A 37 -8.65 41.41 -29.03
N LEU A 38 -8.30 40.22 -28.53
CA LEU A 38 -8.70 39.76 -27.20
C LEU A 38 -8.17 40.68 -26.09
N GLN A 39 -6.93 41.15 -26.21
CA GLN A 39 -6.34 42.08 -25.25
C GLN A 39 -7.06 43.43 -25.28
N ALA A 40 -7.35 43.98 -26.45
CA ALA A 40 -8.11 45.22 -26.62
C ALA A 40 -9.52 45.10 -26.03
N LEU A 41 -10.18 43.95 -26.21
CA LEU A 41 -11.49 43.66 -25.60
C LEU A 41 -11.41 43.62 -24.07
N ARG A 42 -10.35 43.00 -23.50
CA ARG A 42 -10.12 42.98 -22.05
C ARG A 42 -9.86 44.36 -21.49
N GLU A 43 -8.99 45.14 -22.14
CA GLU A 43 -8.69 46.51 -21.73
C GLU A 43 -9.96 47.38 -21.80
N ALA A 44 -10.76 47.25 -22.87
CA ALA A 44 -12.05 47.93 -22.98
C ALA A 44 -13.01 47.55 -21.84
N ALA A 45 -13.11 46.26 -21.49
CA ALA A 45 -13.91 45.81 -20.34
C ALA A 45 -13.39 46.38 -19.01
N GLN A 46 -12.06 46.44 -18.83
CA GLN A 46 -11.44 47.10 -17.66
C GLN A 46 -11.79 48.59 -17.59
N TRP A 47 -11.73 49.31 -18.72
CA TRP A 47 -12.12 50.72 -18.79
C TRP A 47 -13.58 50.92 -18.41
N ARG A 48 -14.50 50.08 -18.90
CA ARG A 48 -15.94 50.14 -18.53
C ARG A 48 -16.18 49.88 -17.04
N LYS A 49 -15.49 48.88 -16.46
CA LYS A 49 -15.54 48.59 -15.02
C LYS A 49 -15.05 49.78 -14.18
N LEU A 50 -13.97 50.45 -14.59
CA LEU A 50 -13.47 51.65 -13.92
C LEU A 50 -14.44 52.84 -14.00
N GLN A 51 -15.26 52.91 -15.05
CA GLN A 51 -16.33 53.90 -15.19
C GLN A 51 -17.62 53.52 -14.47
N GLY A 52 -17.69 52.34 -13.83
CA GLY A 52 -18.87 51.87 -13.11
C GLY A 52 -20.02 51.39 -14.01
N ILE A 53 -19.76 51.17 -15.30
CA ILE A 53 -20.74 50.67 -16.27
C ILE A 53 -20.40 49.21 -16.53
N SER A 54 -21.10 48.28 -15.90
CA SER A 54 -20.96 46.84 -16.15
C SER A 54 -21.95 46.41 -17.23
N ILE A 55 -21.47 45.95 -18.38
CA ILE A 55 -22.29 45.28 -19.39
C ILE A 55 -22.24 43.77 -19.16
N ASP A 56 -23.35 43.08 -19.39
CA ASP A 56 -23.45 41.63 -19.26
C ASP A 56 -22.45 40.95 -20.22
N GLY A 57 -21.53 40.14 -19.67
CA GLY A 57 -20.41 39.52 -20.41
C GLY A 57 -19.03 40.18 -20.22
N ASP A 58 -18.94 41.40 -19.66
CA ASP A 58 -17.64 41.99 -19.28
C ASP A 58 -16.96 41.16 -18.16
N ASP A 59 -17.74 40.47 -17.32
CA ASP A 59 -17.24 39.56 -16.28
C ASP A 59 -16.54 38.33 -16.84
N GLU A 60 -16.95 37.83 -18.02
CA GLU A 60 -16.30 36.71 -18.70
C GLU A 60 -14.97 37.12 -19.35
N LEU A 61 -14.90 38.35 -19.87
CA LEU A 61 -13.67 38.90 -20.46
C LEU A 61 -12.62 39.27 -19.39
N LEU A 62 -13.08 39.74 -18.24
CA LEU A 62 -12.24 40.18 -17.12
C LEU A 62 -11.89 39.04 -16.15
N ALA A 63 -12.54 37.87 -16.28
CA ALA A 63 -12.13 36.63 -15.62
C ALA A 63 -10.72 36.23 -16.10
N MET A 64 -9.71 36.71 -15.39
CA MET A 64 -8.34 36.22 -15.53
C MET A 64 -8.31 34.69 -15.34
N PRO A 65 -7.36 33.98 -15.98
CA PRO A 65 -7.05 32.62 -15.54
C PRO A 65 -6.74 32.72 -14.04
N LYS A 66 -7.46 31.92 -13.23
CA LYS A 66 -7.29 31.81 -11.77
C LYS A 66 -5.84 32.13 -11.40
N GLU A 67 -5.66 33.20 -10.61
CA GLU A 67 -4.37 33.62 -10.08
C GLU A 67 -3.52 32.40 -9.72
N ALA A 68 -2.24 32.40 -10.11
CA ALA A 68 -1.34 31.28 -9.84
C ALA A 68 -1.49 30.89 -8.36
N PRO A 69 -1.70 29.58 -8.06
CA PRO A 69 -2.14 29.15 -6.75
C PRO A 69 -1.17 29.69 -5.69
N LYS A 70 -1.64 30.67 -4.92
CA LYS A 70 -0.88 31.23 -3.81
C LYS A 70 -0.63 30.07 -2.86
N ARG A 71 0.64 29.71 -2.68
CA ARG A 71 1.03 28.50 -1.96
C ARG A 71 0.42 28.57 -0.57
N ASP A 72 -0.44 27.60 -0.28
CA ASP A 72 -1.22 27.55 0.94
C ASP A 72 -0.34 27.80 2.18
N GLU A 73 -0.89 28.45 3.20
CA GLU A 73 -0.12 28.89 4.37
C GLU A 73 0.56 27.72 5.11
N TRP A 74 0.04 26.49 5.00
CA TRP A 74 0.66 25.26 5.53
C TRP A 74 1.95 24.84 4.81
N MET A 75 2.20 25.38 3.62
CA MET A 75 3.39 25.12 2.80
C MET A 75 4.51 26.15 3.02
N THR A 76 4.24 27.25 3.72
CA THR A 76 5.20 28.33 3.98
C THR A 76 5.37 28.65 5.45
N THR A 77 4.37 28.35 6.29
CA THR A 77 4.49 28.40 7.75
C THR A 77 4.85 27.01 8.27
N LEU A 78 6.02 26.86 8.87
CA LEU A 78 6.39 25.60 9.53
C LEU A 78 5.46 25.38 10.72
N PRO A 79 4.93 24.14 10.92
CA PRO A 79 4.19 23.80 12.12
C PRO A 79 4.97 24.18 13.39
N PRO A 80 4.32 24.71 14.44
CA PRO A 80 4.98 25.23 15.65
C PRO A 80 5.94 24.24 16.34
N GLU A 81 5.74 22.94 16.13
CA GLU A 81 6.56 21.86 16.67
C GLU A 81 7.88 21.64 15.91
N ARG A 82 8.08 22.27 14.75
CA ARG A 82 9.28 22.10 13.90
C ARG A 82 10.12 23.36 13.80
N LYS A 83 10.12 24.18 14.86
CA LYS A 83 11.07 25.29 15.00
C LYS A 83 12.51 24.74 14.98
N PRO A 84 13.50 25.49 14.44
CA PRO A 84 14.90 25.07 14.50
C PRO A 84 15.30 24.82 15.96
N GLY A 85 15.54 23.55 16.31
CA GLY A 85 15.85 23.10 17.68
C GLY A 85 15.02 21.93 18.21
N MET A 86 13.91 21.54 17.56
CA MET A 86 13.14 20.35 17.97
C MET A 86 13.70 19.06 17.35
N SER A 87 13.85 18.01 18.17
CA SER A 87 14.35 16.70 17.70
C SER A 87 13.36 16.05 16.75
N MET A 88 13.80 15.77 15.52
CA MET A 88 12.98 15.07 14.53
C MET A 88 12.68 13.65 14.99
N GLN A 89 11.41 13.25 14.94
CA GLN A 89 10.99 11.85 15.08
C GLN A 89 11.79 10.95 14.12
N SER A 90 12.29 9.82 14.64
CA SER A 90 13.16 8.90 13.91
C SER A 90 12.42 8.25 12.74
N THR A 91 12.97 8.35 11.54
CA THR A 91 12.43 7.71 10.34
C THR A 91 12.86 6.23 10.30
N SER A 92 12.15 5.35 10.99
CA SER A 92 12.35 3.90 10.80
C SER A 92 11.46 3.40 9.67
N PHE A 93 12.06 2.81 8.63
CA PHE A 93 11.32 2.12 7.57
C PHE A 93 10.71 0.82 8.12
N SER A 94 9.47 0.50 7.73
CA SER A 94 8.83 -0.77 8.09
C SER A 94 9.64 -1.94 7.51
N ARG A 95 10.06 -2.88 8.36
CA ARG A 95 10.83 -4.07 7.94
C ARG A 95 9.99 -5.12 7.21
N THR A 96 8.68 -4.92 7.12
CA THR A 96 7.75 -5.77 6.37
C THR A 96 7.68 -5.27 4.92
N THR A 97 7.68 -6.21 3.98
CA THR A 97 7.36 -5.92 2.58
C THR A 97 5.94 -5.37 2.55
N LYS A 98 5.76 -4.11 2.15
CA LYS A 98 4.43 -3.54 1.95
C LYS A 98 3.70 -4.43 0.95
N GLU A 99 2.53 -4.97 1.31
CA GLU A 99 1.63 -5.50 0.30
C GLU A 99 1.52 -4.47 -0.81
N ASP A 100 1.61 -4.96 -2.05
CA ASP A 100 1.77 -4.15 -3.24
C ASP A 100 0.84 -2.94 -3.18
N ARG A 101 1.45 -1.76 -3.39
CA ARG A 101 0.76 -0.46 -3.36
C ARG A 101 -0.57 -0.64 -4.08
N GLY A 102 -1.66 -0.56 -3.31
CA GLY A 102 -3.00 -0.87 -3.80
C GLY A 102 -3.33 -0.12 -5.09
N ASP A 103 -4.42 -0.51 -5.75
CA ASP A 103 -4.72 -0.17 -7.13
C ASP A 103 -4.35 1.27 -7.55
N THR A 104 -3.24 1.39 -8.29
CA THR A 104 -2.72 2.68 -8.78
C THR A 104 -3.45 3.17 -10.03
N SER A 105 -4.38 2.36 -10.57
CA SER A 105 -5.17 2.60 -11.79
C SER A 105 -5.91 3.95 -11.77
N ILE A 106 -6.21 4.46 -10.58
CA ILE A 106 -6.91 5.74 -10.40
C ILE A 106 -6.14 6.88 -11.07
N TRP A 107 -4.80 6.87 -10.98
CA TRP A 107 -3.91 7.89 -11.55
C TRP A 107 -3.10 7.40 -12.77
N THR A 108 -2.88 6.10 -12.92
CA THR A 108 -2.04 5.58 -14.02
C THR A 108 -2.80 5.35 -15.33
N ASP A 109 -4.12 5.15 -15.27
CA ASP A 109 -4.85 4.62 -16.42
C ASP A 109 -5.53 5.70 -17.27
N SER A 110 -5.37 5.56 -18.58
CA SER A 110 -6.07 6.36 -19.59
C SER A 110 -7.58 6.05 -19.57
N PRO A 111 -8.47 6.99 -19.95
CA PRO A 111 -9.90 6.73 -20.04
C PRO A 111 -10.27 5.52 -20.91
N LEU A 112 -9.47 5.22 -21.93
CA LEU A 112 -9.64 4.03 -22.79
C LEU A 112 -9.30 2.74 -22.04
N ASP A 113 -8.22 2.72 -21.26
CA ASP A 113 -7.78 1.56 -20.49
C ASP A 113 -8.80 1.23 -19.40
N LYS A 114 -9.35 2.25 -18.73
CA LYS A 114 -10.45 2.08 -17.76
C LYS A 114 -11.68 1.41 -18.38
N ALA A 115 -12.03 1.78 -19.62
CA ALA A 115 -13.15 1.16 -20.32
C ALA A 115 -12.87 -0.30 -20.71
N GLN A 116 -11.63 -0.63 -21.09
CA GLN A 116 -11.24 -2.01 -21.38
C GLN A 116 -11.20 -2.87 -20.11
N GLN A 117 -10.65 -2.36 -19.02
CA GLN A 117 -10.61 -3.03 -17.73
C GLN A 117 -12.03 -3.27 -17.18
N ALA A 118 -12.94 -2.31 -17.30
CA ALA A 118 -14.34 -2.49 -16.91
C ALA A 118 -15.01 -3.65 -17.68
N LYS A 119 -14.73 -3.80 -18.99
CA LYS A 119 -15.23 -4.93 -19.78
C LYS A 119 -14.67 -6.27 -19.29
N GLN A 120 -13.37 -6.33 -18.99
CA GLN A 120 -12.73 -7.55 -18.47
C GLN A 120 -13.28 -7.92 -17.09
N ASN A 121 -13.39 -6.95 -16.19
CA ASN A 121 -13.94 -7.13 -14.85
C ASN A 121 -15.39 -7.64 -14.91
N TYR A 122 -16.20 -7.12 -15.84
CA TYR A 122 -17.57 -7.59 -16.03
C TYR A 122 -17.62 -9.07 -16.46
N LEU A 123 -16.80 -9.46 -17.45
CA LEU A 123 -16.73 -10.85 -17.90
C LEU A 123 -16.23 -11.78 -16.79
N GLU A 124 -15.24 -11.36 -16.02
CA GLU A 124 -14.72 -12.12 -14.89
C GLU A 124 -15.77 -12.28 -13.78
N ALA A 125 -16.48 -11.21 -13.42
CA ALA A 125 -17.55 -11.23 -12.44
C ALA A 125 -18.70 -12.16 -12.88
N TYR A 126 -19.08 -12.11 -14.15
CA TYR A 126 -20.08 -13.03 -14.71
C TYR A 126 -19.63 -14.49 -14.61
N ASN A 127 -18.40 -14.79 -14.99
CA ASN A 127 -17.84 -16.14 -14.89
C ASN A 127 -17.77 -16.64 -13.45
N LYS A 128 -17.35 -15.77 -12.50
CA LYS A 128 -17.34 -16.08 -11.07
C LYS A 128 -18.75 -16.34 -10.53
N ALA A 129 -19.72 -15.51 -10.88
CA ALA A 129 -21.12 -15.70 -10.45
C ALA A 129 -21.70 -17.01 -10.99
N LYS A 130 -21.43 -17.33 -12.26
CA LYS A 130 -21.83 -18.61 -12.87
C LYS A 130 -21.20 -19.79 -12.14
N ALA A 131 -19.89 -19.73 -11.85
CA ALA A 131 -19.19 -20.78 -11.11
C ALA A 131 -19.75 -20.93 -9.69
N LEU A 132 -20.06 -19.84 -8.99
CA LEU A 132 -20.67 -19.89 -7.66
C LEU A 132 -22.06 -20.55 -7.67
N GLY A 133 -22.86 -20.33 -8.72
CA GLY A 133 -24.13 -21.04 -8.90
C GLY A 133 -23.96 -22.57 -8.93
N ASP A 134 -22.99 -23.06 -9.72
CA ASP A 134 -22.67 -24.49 -9.78
C ASP A 134 -22.13 -25.01 -8.44
N VAL A 135 -21.26 -24.25 -7.76
CA VAL A 135 -20.73 -24.63 -6.45
C VAL A 135 -21.83 -24.73 -5.39
N GLU A 136 -22.79 -23.80 -5.37
CA GLU A 136 -23.92 -23.84 -4.43
C GLU A 136 -24.80 -25.05 -4.66
N ASP A 137 -25.04 -25.44 -5.92
CA ASP A 137 -25.83 -26.64 -6.20
C ASP A 137 -25.09 -27.93 -5.85
N VAL A 138 -23.77 -27.98 -6.01
CA VAL A 138 -22.93 -29.08 -5.52
C VAL A 138 -22.94 -29.13 -3.99
N ARG A 139 -22.81 -27.99 -3.30
CA ARG A 139 -22.88 -27.91 -1.83
C ARG A 139 -24.21 -28.40 -1.28
N LYS A 140 -25.34 -28.03 -1.90
CA LYS A 140 -26.67 -28.54 -1.52
C LYS A 140 -26.77 -30.05 -1.68
N ARG A 141 -26.20 -30.64 -2.74
CA ARG A 141 -26.15 -32.10 -2.93
C ARG A 141 -25.30 -32.76 -1.85
N MET A 142 -24.08 -32.28 -1.62
CA MET A 142 -23.19 -32.78 -0.57
C MET A 142 -23.81 -32.68 0.82
N SER A 143 -24.56 -31.62 1.10
CA SER A 143 -25.26 -31.43 2.39
C SER A 143 -26.38 -32.47 2.57
N ARG A 144 -27.18 -32.73 1.52
CA ARG A 144 -28.21 -33.79 1.54
C ARG A 144 -27.59 -35.17 1.73
N ASP A 145 -26.47 -35.44 1.05
CA ASP A 145 -25.74 -36.70 1.17
C ASP A 145 -25.16 -36.88 2.58
N ALA A 146 -24.60 -35.80 3.16
CA ALA A 146 -24.11 -35.79 4.54
C ALA A 146 -25.23 -36.05 5.54
N GLU A 147 -26.38 -35.37 5.40
CA GLU A 147 -27.56 -35.62 6.25
C GLU A 147 -28.06 -37.07 6.17
N LEU A 148 -27.97 -37.69 4.99
CA LEU A 148 -28.38 -39.07 4.78
C LEU A 148 -27.43 -40.05 5.50
N VAL A 149 -26.12 -39.80 5.41
CA VAL A 149 -25.09 -40.57 6.12
C VAL A 149 -25.23 -40.40 7.64
N ASP A 150 -25.52 -39.19 8.12
CA ASP A 150 -25.73 -38.92 9.54
C ASP A 150 -26.97 -39.65 10.09
N LYS A 151 -28.08 -39.66 9.34
CA LYS A 151 -29.29 -40.44 9.69
C LYS A 151 -29.01 -41.94 9.77
N TYR A 152 -28.19 -42.46 8.86
CA TYR A 152 -27.77 -43.87 8.88
C TYR A 152 -26.87 -44.16 10.09
N ASN A 153 -25.88 -43.31 10.34
CA ASN A 153 -24.98 -43.45 11.48
C ASN A 153 -25.74 -43.38 12.81
N ALA A 154 -26.72 -42.48 12.94
CA ALA A 154 -27.52 -42.37 14.16
C ALA A 154 -28.37 -43.61 14.46
N SER A 155 -28.86 -44.32 13.43
CA SER A 155 -29.78 -45.46 13.58
C SER A 155 -29.11 -46.84 13.58
N LYS A 156 -28.00 -47.00 12.85
CA LYS A 156 -27.33 -48.30 12.64
C LYS A 156 -25.94 -48.40 13.24
N ARG A 157 -25.28 -47.29 13.59
CA ARG A 157 -23.93 -47.32 14.14
C ARG A 157 -23.97 -47.52 15.66
N SER A 158 -23.12 -48.42 16.16
CA SER A 158 -22.87 -48.53 17.59
C SER A 158 -22.09 -47.31 18.11
N VAL A 159 -22.25 -46.99 19.40
CA VAL A 159 -21.60 -45.84 20.03
C VAL A 159 -20.07 -45.94 19.86
N SER A 160 -19.48 -44.95 19.19
CA SER A 160 -18.04 -44.95 18.92
C SER A 160 -17.23 -44.75 20.21
N LEU A 161 -16.01 -45.32 20.26
CA LEU A 161 -15.10 -45.17 21.40
C LEU A 161 -14.87 -43.69 21.78
N VAL A 162 -14.74 -42.81 20.78
CA VAL A 162 -14.57 -41.36 20.99
C VAL A 162 -15.78 -40.75 21.66
N GLN A 163 -16.98 -41.18 21.28
CA GLN A 163 -18.23 -40.72 21.86
C GLN A 163 -18.40 -41.24 23.29
N LYS A 164 -18.01 -42.50 23.56
CA LYS A 164 -17.90 -43.03 24.93
C LYS A 164 -16.94 -42.21 25.78
N HIS A 165 -15.75 -41.89 25.27
CA HIS A 165 -14.78 -41.05 25.99
C HIS A 165 -15.28 -39.62 26.23
N ARG A 166 -16.02 -39.03 25.29
CA ARG A 166 -16.67 -37.71 25.47
C ARG A 166 -17.78 -37.77 26.51
N GLU A 167 -18.60 -38.80 26.49
CA GLU A 167 -19.63 -39.04 27.51
C GLU A 167 -19.01 -39.33 28.89
N GLU A 168 -17.91 -40.09 28.94
CA GLU A 168 -17.17 -40.39 30.17
C GLU A 168 -16.42 -39.18 30.73
N SER A 169 -15.91 -38.30 29.87
CA SER A 169 -15.22 -37.07 30.30
C SER A 169 -16.19 -35.94 30.68
N SER A 170 -17.39 -35.90 30.09
CA SER A 170 -18.45 -34.96 30.47
C SER A 170 -19.22 -35.39 31.73
N ARG A 171 -19.19 -36.69 32.08
CA ARG A 171 -19.65 -37.15 33.40
C ARG A 171 -18.73 -36.55 34.49
N PRO A 172 -19.27 -35.89 35.52
CA PRO A 172 -18.44 -35.33 36.58
C PRO A 172 -17.68 -36.46 37.27
N LYS A 173 -16.34 -36.44 37.16
CA LYS A 173 -15.46 -37.37 37.89
C LYS A 173 -15.78 -37.26 39.37
N LYS A 174 -16.53 -38.23 39.90
CA LYS A 174 -16.66 -38.43 41.35
C LYS A 174 -15.22 -38.62 41.84
N LYS A 175 -14.70 -37.63 42.57
CA LYS A 175 -13.31 -37.63 43.05
C LYS A 175 -13.10 -38.82 43.97
N VAL A 176 -12.68 -39.95 43.39
CA VAL A 176 -12.00 -40.99 44.16
C VAL A 176 -10.56 -40.50 44.26
N LYS A 177 -10.24 -39.93 45.43
CA LYS A 177 -8.86 -39.76 45.85
C LYS A 177 -8.24 -41.16 45.90
N GLN A 178 -7.32 -41.46 44.99
CA GLN A 178 -6.32 -42.52 45.15
C GLN A 178 -4.96 -41.84 45.30
N PRO A 179 -4.06 -42.42 46.10
CA PRO A 179 -2.92 -41.73 46.65
C PRO A 179 -1.86 -41.44 45.59
N GLU A 180 -1.30 -40.25 45.69
CA GLU A 180 -0.04 -39.83 45.10
C GLU A 180 1.06 -40.77 45.60
N LYS A 181 1.40 -41.78 44.80
CA LYS A 181 2.57 -42.63 45.01
C LYS A 181 3.23 -42.92 43.67
N GLU A 182 4.36 -42.25 43.45
CA GLU A 182 5.63 -42.91 43.10
C GLU A 182 5.60 -43.98 41.98
N GLU A 183 4.88 -43.77 40.89
CA GLU A 183 4.94 -44.69 39.72
C GLU A 183 6.16 -44.43 38.80
N TRP A 184 6.90 -43.34 39.01
CA TRP A 184 8.05 -42.97 38.17
C TRP A 184 9.38 -43.57 38.63
N GLU A 185 9.44 -44.13 39.84
CA GLU A 185 10.60 -44.89 40.34
C GLU A 185 10.59 -46.31 39.77
N GLY A 186 11.00 -46.48 38.51
CA GLY A 186 11.33 -47.83 38.01
C GLY A 186 11.20 -48.10 36.51
N MET A 187 10.55 -47.23 35.73
CA MET A 187 10.25 -47.56 34.32
C MET A 187 11.11 -46.84 33.27
N HIS A 188 11.83 -45.76 33.62
CA HIS A 188 12.75 -45.08 32.68
C HIS A 188 13.98 -44.49 33.39
N PRO A 189 15.18 -44.56 32.79
CA PRO A 189 16.42 -44.04 33.39
C PRO A 189 16.49 -42.51 33.46
N TRP A 190 15.47 -41.81 32.97
CA TRP A 190 15.41 -40.35 32.99
C TRP A 190 14.04 -39.87 33.49
N LYS A 191 14.08 -39.02 34.50
CA LYS A 191 12.91 -38.33 35.06
C LYS A 191 12.43 -37.25 34.06
N PRO A 192 11.12 -37.16 33.76
CA PRO A 192 10.59 -36.07 32.93
C PRO A 192 10.93 -34.70 33.52
N TRP A 193 11.43 -33.81 32.68
CA TRP A 193 11.91 -32.48 33.08
C TRP A 193 10.77 -31.64 33.67
N ASP A 194 10.91 -31.29 34.95
CA ASP A 194 9.96 -30.48 35.71
C ASP A 194 10.51 -29.05 35.88
N ARG A 195 9.82 -28.05 35.33
CA ARG A 195 10.25 -26.64 35.38
C ARG A 195 10.40 -26.14 36.81
N GLU A 196 9.60 -26.61 37.77
CA GLU A 196 9.63 -26.07 39.14
C GLU A 196 10.78 -26.69 39.97
N LYS A 197 11.16 -27.93 39.67
CA LYS A 197 12.19 -28.66 40.44
C LYS A 197 13.55 -28.70 39.75
N ASP A 198 13.56 -28.75 38.43
CA ASP A 198 14.78 -28.94 37.64
C ASP A 198 15.33 -27.61 37.06
N LEU A 199 14.65 -26.48 37.30
CA LEU A 199 15.15 -25.14 37.00
C LEU A 199 16.02 -24.59 38.15
N THR A 200 17.15 -25.24 38.44
CA THR A 200 18.18 -24.73 39.36
C THR A 200 18.99 -23.55 38.78
N GLY A 201 18.63 -23.10 37.57
CA GLY A 201 19.23 -21.99 36.84
C GLY A 201 18.28 -20.83 36.56
N GLY A 202 17.37 -20.52 37.49
CA GLY A 202 16.60 -19.27 37.44
C GLY A 202 17.52 -18.04 37.24
N ARG A 203 16.97 -16.97 36.65
CA ARG A 203 17.67 -15.68 36.41
C ARG A 203 18.51 -15.32 37.64
N LYS A 204 19.85 -15.40 37.52
CA LYS A 204 20.74 -14.87 38.55
C LYS A 204 20.38 -13.40 38.72
N LYS A 205 20.01 -13.01 39.93
CA LYS A 205 19.87 -11.60 40.31
C LYS A 205 21.26 -10.96 40.18
N VAL A 206 21.53 -10.34 39.05
CA VAL A 206 22.75 -9.55 38.85
C VAL A 206 22.46 -8.19 39.44
N ASN A 207 23.16 -7.82 40.51
CA ASN A 207 23.12 -6.46 41.03
C ASN A 207 23.89 -5.58 40.03
N PHE A 208 23.25 -4.51 39.53
CA PHE A 208 23.83 -3.58 38.54
C PHE A 208 24.80 -2.56 39.18
N ASP A 209 25.51 -2.93 40.25
CA ASP A 209 26.56 -2.10 40.82
C ASP A 209 27.83 -2.17 39.96
N SER A 210 28.52 -1.03 39.81
CA SER A 210 29.72 -0.89 38.99
C SER A 210 30.84 -1.87 39.36
N GLU A 211 31.00 -2.15 40.66
CA GLU A 211 32.01 -3.09 41.17
C GLU A 211 31.67 -4.55 40.83
N ASN A 212 30.38 -4.91 40.83
CA ASN A 212 29.94 -6.27 40.55
C ASN A 212 29.94 -6.57 39.03
N MET A 213 29.72 -5.54 38.20
CA MET A 213 29.91 -5.62 36.75
C MET A 213 31.37 -5.91 36.37
N ALA A 214 32.33 -5.29 37.06
CA ALA A 214 33.74 -5.49 36.80
C ALA A 214 34.20 -6.92 37.12
N HIS A 215 33.68 -7.54 38.19
CA HIS A 215 34.04 -8.90 38.59
C HIS A 215 33.70 -9.96 37.52
N GLY A 216 32.57 -9.82 36.84
CA GLY A 216 32.16 -10.75 35.77
C GLY A 216 32.97 -10.60 34.48
N LEU A 217 33.49 -9.40 34.21
CA LEU A 217 34.24 -9.07 32.99
C LEU A 217 35.75 -9.32 33.15
N ALA A 218 36.31 -9.11 34.35
CA ALA A 218 37.74 -9.29 34.61
C ALA A 218 38.19 -10.75 34.54
N SER A 219 37.34 -11.71 34.91
CA SER A 219 37.70 -13.14 34.95
C SER A 219 38.08 -13.72 33.57
N ARG A 220 37.62 -13.13 32.46
CA ARG A 220 37.86 -13.66 31.11
C ARG A 220 38.73 -12.77 30.23
N PHE A 221 38.90 -11.50 30.60
CA PHE A 221 39.62 -10.51 29.77
C PHE A 221 40.85 -9.88 30.48
N SER A 222 41.12 -10.22 31.74
CA SER A 222 42.24 -9.65 32.52
C SER A 222 43.54 -10.46 32.47
N SER A 223 43.82 -11.17 31.37
CA SER A 223 45.14 -11.78 31.14
C SER A 223 45.84 -11.06 29.99
N GLY A 224 46.59 -10.01 30.31
CA GLY A 224 47.56 -9.42 29.37
C GLY A 224 47.72 -7.91 29.50
N ASN A 225 48.80 -7.48 30.14
CA ASN A 225 49.29 -6.10 30.14
C ASN A 225 49.84 -5.75 28.76
N ILE A 226 49.03 -5.15 27.88
CA ILE A 226 49.49 -4.55 26.61
C ILE A 226 49.28 -3.03 26.66
N GLN A 227 50.34 -2.32 27.03
CA GLN A 227 50.46 -0.87 26.82
C GLN A 227 50.91 -0.64 25.38
N ARG A 228 50.07 -0.05 24.55
CA ARG A 228 50.44 0.38 23.19
C ARG A 228 50.72 1.88 23.26
N ASN A 229 51.99 2.26 23.23
CA ASN A 229 52.40 3.65 23.09
C ASN A 229 52.40 3.99 21.59
N PHE A 230 51.57 4.94 21.17
CA PHE A 230 51.67 5.54 19.85
C PHE A 230 52.66 6.71 19.93
N LEU A 231 53.66 6.72 19.04
CA LEU A 231 54.49 7.89 18.75
C LEU A 231 53.66 8.99 18.07
#